data_AF-A0A5R9J554-F1
#
_entry.id   AF-A0A5R9J554-F1
#
_cell.length_a   1.000
_cell.length_b   1.000
_cell.length_c   1.000
_cell.angle_alpha   90.00
_cell.angle_beta   90.00
_cell.angle_gamma   90.00
#
_symmetry.space_group_name_H-M   'P 1'
#
loop_
_entity.id
_entity.type
_entity.pdbx_description
1 polymer ?
#
loop_
_entity_poly.entity_id
_entity_poly.type
_entity_poly.pdbx_seq_one_letter_code
_entity_poly.pdbx_strand_id
1 'polypeptide(L)'
;MGTFFKNIAGGRPLFLLAPKQQAVSLVAHDGTAVLLGRVRHPRDKAKVETAVLIVERFILTRLRNRRFVSLGELNEAIHSIQGDLNARLMRKLGASRREFFDSIDRPALMPLPGEPYAYAEWKRYRVAPDYHVELHGQFYSVPSRLIREMVEAGITDATIEVFHAGQRVAAHPRSALRRRHTTTPEHMPSAHRRYASWTPARIQSFAAEVGPGTAALVETIMSAKPPSRTPSRVSAPASASYSLRRPTGTAAWRRPASAASPSACAATARSPGSCATVSIGHSRTIQSPTPRPCCTKTSAAAAITT
;
A
#
# COMPACT_ATOMS: atom_id res chain seq x y z
N MET A 1 5.34 26.00 6.46
CA MET A 1 4.16 26.00 5.56
C MET A 1 3.95 24.56 5.11
N GLY A 2 3.05 23.74 5.64
CA GLY A 2 1.68 24.01 6.10
C GLY A 2 0.69 23.41 5.08
N THR A 3 0.82 22.13 4.75
CA THR A 3 -0.05 21.40 3.81
C THR A 3 -1.46 21.29 4.38
N PHE A 4 -2.32 22.27 4.08
CA PHE A 4 -3.74 22.25 4.44
C PHE A 4 -4.56 21.65 3.29
N PHE A 5 -4.59 20.33 3.21
CA PHE A 5 -5.75 19.66 2.61
C PHE A 5 -6.85 19.64 3.68
N LYS A 6 -7.85 20.52 3.51
CA LYS A 6 -9.00 20.60 4.41
C LYS A 6 -9.77 19.28 4.30
N ASN A 7 -9.77 18.52 5.39
CA ASN A 7 -10.60 17.33 5.61
C ASN A 7 -12.06 17.68 5.33
N ILE A 8 -12.59 17.25 4.19
CA ILE A 8 -14.04 17.26 3.94
C ILE A 8 -14.57 15.91 4.41
N ALA A 9 -15.31 15.97 5.52
CA ALA A 9 -16.17 14.93 6.09
C ALA A 9 -15.49 13.63 6.61
N GLY A 10 -15.46 13.52 7.95
CA GLY A 10 -15.49 12.29 8.75
C GLY A 10 -15.04 10.97 8.10
N GLY A 11 -13.83 10.54 8.46
CA GLY A 11 -13.63 9.17 8.94
C GLY A 11 -13.35 8.05 7.94
N ARG A 12 -12.91 8.34 6.70
CA ARG A 12 -12.31 7.30 5.83
C ARG A 12 -11.12 7.90 5.07
N PRO A 13 -9.93 7.26 5.07
CA PRO A 13 -8.86 7.68 4.18
C PRO A 13 -9.38 7.63 2.74
N LEU A 14 -9.33 8.76 2.03
CA LEU A 14 -9.79 8.86 0.65
C LEU A 14 -8.80 8.09 -0.22
N PHE A 15 -9.13 6.83 -0.49
CA PHE A 15 -8.34 5.98 -1.37
C PHE A 15 -8.50 6.46 -2.81
N LEU A 16 -7.45 7.07 -3.35
CA LEU A 16 -7.39 7.44 -4.76
C LEU A 16 -7.11 6.20 -5.60
N LEU A 17 -7.83 6.04 -6.71
CA LEU A 17 -7.53 4.99 -7.70
C LEU A 17 -6.07 5.14 -8.19
N ALA A 18 -5.41 4.03 -8.52
CA ALA A 18 -4.02 3.98 -8.99
C ALA A 18 -3.60 5.10 -9.98
N PRO A 19 -4.36 5.39 -11.07
CA PRO A 19 -3.99 6.47 -11.99
C PRO A 19 -4.05 7.87 -11.35
N LYS A 20 -4.87 8.08 -10.31
CA LYS A 20 -4.93 9.34 -9.57
C LYS A 20 -3.76 9.49 -8.59
N GLN A 21 -3.25 8.39 -8.03
CA GLN A 21 -2.07 8.43 -7.16
C GLN A 21 -0.82 8.87 -7.92
N GLN A 22 -0.64 8.38 -9.15
CA GLN A 22 0.49 8.78 -10.01
C GLN A 22 0.49 10.27 -10.34
N ALA A 23 -0.68 10.83 -10.65
CA ALA A 23 -0.79 12.27 -10.91
C ALA A 23 -0.44 13.10 -9.65
N VAL A 24 -0.88 12.64 -8.47
CA VAL A 24 -0.59 13.32 -7.20
C VAL A 24 0.90 13.25 -6.85
N SER A 25 1.55 12.10 -7.03
CA SER A 25 2.99 11.96 -6.76
C SER A 25 3.85 12.79 -7.71
N LEU A 26 3.50 12.84 -9.01
CA LEU A 26 4.19 13.70 -9.99
C LEU A 26 4.10 15.17 -9.58
N VAL A 27 2.90 15.63 -9.23
CA VAL A 27 2.66 17.03 -8.90
C VAL A 27 3.33 17.45 -7.61
N ALA A 28 3.38 16.55 -6.62
CA ALA A 28 4.15 16.75 -5.40
C ALA A 28 5.67 16.83 -5.68
N HIS A 29 6.19 15.99 -6.57
CA HIS A 29 7.59 16.01 -6.99
C HIS A 29 7.95 17.32 -7.70
N ASP A 30 7.10 17.77 -8.61
CA ASP A 30 7.35 18.98 -9.40
C ASP A 30 7.04 20.28 -8.63
N GLY A 31 6.57 20.18 -7.37
CA GLY A 31 6.16 21.33 -6.57
C GLY A 31 4.94 22.08 -7.13
N THR A 32 4.13 21.41 -7.95
CA THR A 32 2.97 22.00 -8.61
C THR A 32 1.67 21.63 -7.89
N ALA A 33 0.52 22.08 -8.42
CA ALA A 33 -0.79 21.66 -7.95
C ALA A 33 -1.69 21.31 -9.14
N VAL A 34 -2.47 20.22 -9.03
CA VAL A 34 -3.52 19.89 -10.01
C VAL A 34 -4.84 20.44 -9.55
N LEU A 35 -5.42 21.30 -10.39
CA LEU A 35 -6.81 21.70 -10.25
C LEU A 35 -7.67 20.82 -11.17
N LEU A 36 -8.48 19.96 -10.56
CA LEU A 36 -9.41 19.12 -11.32
C LEU A 36 -10.59 19.98 -11.80
N GLY A 37 -10.89 19.90 -13.09
CA GLY A 37 -12.12 20.46 -13.64
C GLY A 37 -13.35 19.76 -13.05
N ARG A 38 -14.44 20.51 -12.87
CA ARG A 38 -15.67 19.94 -12.33
C ARG A 38 -16.30 19.01 -13.37
N VAL A 39 -16.91 17.93 -12.88
CA VAL A 39 -17.58 16.94 -13.73
C VAL A 39 -18.70 17.63 -14.52
N ARG A 40 -18.77 17.38 -15.84
CA ARG A 40 -19.75 17.98 -16.78
C ARG A 40 -19.69 19.51 -16.88
N HIS A 41 -18.56 20.12 -16.56
CA HIS A 41 -18.34 21.56 -16.77
C HIS A 41 -17.26 21.80 -17.84
N PRO A 42 -17.60 21.75 -19.15
CA PRO A 42 -16.63 21.86 -20.24
C PRO A 42 -15.88 23.20 -20.25
N ARG A 43 -16.47 24.26 -19.68
CA ARG A 43 -15.85 25.59 -19.60
C ARG A 43 -14.60 25.63 -18.73
N ASP A 44 -14.42 24.69 -17.81
CA ASP A 44 -13.25 24.64 -16.92
C ASP A 44 -11.95 24.35 -17.70
N LYS A 45 -12.03 23.84 -18.95
CA LYS A 45 -10.90 23.56 -19.85
C LYS A 45 -10.89 24.40 -21.15
N ALA A 46 -11.78 25.39 -21.28
CA ALA A 46 -12.02 26.09 -22.55
C ALA A 46 -10.76 26.72 -23.20
N LYS A 47 -9.84 27.25 -22.38
CA LYS A 47 -8.58 27.84 -22.88
C LYS A 47 -7.68 26.80 -23.56
N VAL A 48 -7.57 25.61 -22.96
CA VAL A 48 -6.74 24.51 -23.49
C VAL A 48 -7.34 23.98 -24.78
N GLU A 49 -8.65 23.74 -24.82
CA GLU A 49 -9.33 23.26 -26.03
C GLU A 49 -9.19 24.23 -27.20
N THR A 50 -9.36 25.53 -26.92
CA THR A 50 -9.15 26.57 -27.95
C THR A 50 -7.70 26.58 -28.45
N ALA A 51 -6.72 26.43 -27.55
CA ALA A 51 -5.31 26.37 -27.93
C ALA A 51 -5.01 25.13 -28.80
N VAL A 52 -5.54 23.96 -28.45
CA VAL A 52 -5.41 22.73 -29.25
C VAL A 52 -5.96 22.93 -30.66
N LEU A 53 -7.17 23.48 -30.79
CA LEU A 53 -7.76 23.77 -32.10
C LEU A 53 -6.93 24.74 -32.95
N ILE A 54 -6.28 25.73 -32.32
CA ILE A 54 -5.37 26.66 -33.02
C ILE A 54 -4.16 25.89 -33.57
N VAL A 55 -3.54 25.07 -32.73
CA VAL A 55 -2.35 24.28 -33.10
C VAL A 55 -2.70 23.29 -34.21
N GLU A 56 -3.77 22.52 -34.06
CA GLU A 56 -4.24 21.55 -35.05
C GLU A 56 -4.49 22.22 -36.41
N ARG A 57 -5.30 23.30 -36.43
CA ARG A 57 -5.63 23.97 -37.69
C ARG A 57 -4.41 24.58 -38.35
N PHE A 58 -3.50 25.17 -37.58
CA PHE A 58 -2.32 25.82 -38.13
C PHE A 58 -1.29 24.83 -38.67
N ILE A 59 -0.99 23.78 -37.89
CA ILE A 59 0.01 22.77 -38.25
C ILE A 59 -0.52 21.86 -39.34
N LEU A 60 -1.69 21.22 -39.14
CA LEU A 60 -2.21 20.23 -40.09
C LEU A 60 -2.50 20.83 -41.46
N THR A 61 -3.00 22.07 -41.52
CA THR A 61 -3.28 22.73 -42.81
C THR A 61 -2.01 22.97 -43.62
N ARG A 62 -0.88 23.23 -42.97
CA ARG A 62 0.41 23.43 -43.64
C ARG A 62 1.11 22.11 -44.00
N LEU A 63 0.84 21.05 -43.26
CA LEU A 63 1.39 19.72 -43.52
C LEU A 63 0.55 18.90 -44.52
N ARG A 64 -0.71 19.27 -44.79
CA ARG A 64 -1.69 18.45 -45.56
C ARG A 64 -1.22 17.97 -46.95
N ASN A 65 -0.33 18.73 -47.61
CA ASN A 65 0.17 18.43 -48.95
C ASN A 65 1.64 17.98 -48.96
N ARG A 66 2.20 17.69 -47.79
CA ARG A 66 3.58 17.22 -47.65
C ARG A 66 3.57 15.72 -47.37
N ARG A 67 4.44 14.98 -48.04
CA ARG A 67 4.73 13.58 -47.73
C ARG A 67 6.03 13.52 -46.96
N PHE A 68 6.02 12.73 -45.90
CA PHE A 68 7.18 12.51 -45.03
C PHE A 68 7.64 11.07 -45.19
N VAL A 69 8.95 10.88 -45.21
CA VAL A 69 9.55 9.54 -45.36
C VAL A 69 9.97 8.98 -44.00
N SER A 70 10.13 9.84 -42.99
CA SER A 70 10.48 9.45 -41.62
C SER A 70 9.73 10.25 -40.56
N LEU A 71 9.68 9.71 -39.34
CA LEU A 71 9.14 10.42 -38.17
C LEU A 71 10.01 11.64 -37.78
N GLY A 72 11.33 11.55 -37.96
CA GLY A 72 12.25 12.65 -37.69
C GLY A 72 11.94 13.87 -38.55
N GLU A 73 11.78 13.67 -39.86
CA GLU A 73 11.43 14.72 -40.83
C GLU A 73 10.08 15.39 -40.48
N LEU A 74 9.09 14.59 -40.07
CA LEU A 74 7.81 15.11 -39.61
C LEU A 74 7.96 15.97 -38.36
N ASN A 75 8.73 15.53 -37.37
CA ASN A 75 8.97 16.27 -36.13
C ASN A 75 9.68 17.61 -36.40
N GLU A 76 10.69 17.63 -37.26
CA GLU A 76 11.37 18.85 -37.68
C GLU A 76 10.41 19.84 -38.37
N ALA A 77 9.57 19.35 -39.28
CA ALA A 77 8.55 20.15 -39.93
C ALA A 77 7.53 20.72 -38.94
N ILE A 78 7.11 19.94 -37.95
CA ILE A 78 6.22 20.38 -36.86
C ILE A 78 6.90 21.47 -36.03
N HIS A 79 8.15 21.28 -35.62
CA HIS A 79 8.89 22.26 -34.81
C HIS A 79 9.09 23.60 -35.54
N SER A 80 9.40 23.56 -36.84
CA SER A 80 9.48 24.77 -37.66
C SER A 80 8.16 25.55 -37.68
N ILE A 81 7.04 24.87 -37.96
CA ILE A 81 5.72 25.51 -38.01
C ILE A 81 5.26 25.98 -36.63
N GLN A 82 5.60 25.24 -35.57
CA GLN A 82 5.34 25.65 -34.19
C GLN A 82 6.10 26.94 -33.84
N GLY A 83 7.34 27.09 -34.33
CA GLY A 83 8.12 28.32 -34.25
C GLY A 83 7.36 29.50 -34.86
N ASP A 84 6.88 29.36 -36.10
CA ASP A 84 6.07 30.37 -36.79
C ASP A 84 4.80 30.73 -36.01
N LEU A 85 4.09 29.73 -35.48
CA LEU A 85 2.86 29.94 -34.71
C LEU A 85 3.12 30.75 -33.44
N ASN A 86 4.25 30.49 -32.79
CA ASN A 86 4.63 31.17 -31.56
C ASN A 86 5.13 32.60 -31.80
N ALA A 87 5.81 32.84 -32.92
CA ALA A 87 6.28 34.17 -33.33
C ALA A 87 5.17 35.06 -33.93
N ARG A 88 4.06 34.47 -34.38
CA ARG A 88 2.97 35.23 -34.99
C ARG A 88 2.30 36.19 -34.00
N LEU A 89 2.22 37.47 -34.38
CA LEU A 89 1.49 38.50 -33.65
C LEU A 89 0.01 38.17 -33.52
N MET A 90 -0.51 38.24 -32.30
CA MET A 90 -1.92 38.03 -32.00
C MET A 90 -2.69 39.35 -32.15
N ARG A 91 -3.55 39.46 -33.17
CA ARG A 91 -4.29 40.69 -33.52
C ARG A 91 -4.98 41.39 -32.34
N LYS A 92 -5.52 40.64 -31.38
CA LYS A 92 -6.24 41.19 -30.21
C LYS A 92 -5.33 41.65 -29.09
N LEU A 93 -4.13 41.08 -28.97
CA LEU A 93 -3.24 41.29 -27.83
C LEU A 93 -2.01 42.14 -28.19
N GLY A 94 -1.73 42.35 -29.48
CA GLY A 94 -0.63 43.19 -29.94
C GLY A 94 0.76 42.56 -29.84
N ALA A 95 0.90 41.42 -29.17
CA ALA A 95 2.17 40.70 -28.99
C ALA A 95 2.10 39.26 -29.53
N SER A 96 3.27 38.65 -29.73
CA SER A 96 3.38 37.23 -30.08
C SER A 96 3.25 36.33 -28.85
N ARG A 97 2.98 35.03 -29.06
CA ARG A 97 2.93 34.07 -27.94
C ARG A 97 4.31 33.90 -27.31
N ARG A 98 5.36 33.98 -28.14
CA ARG A 98 6.76 33.95 -27.69
C ARG A 98 7.06 35.12 -26.75
N GLU A 99 6.69 36.34 -27.14
CA GLU A 99 6.86 37.52 -26.29
C GLU A 99 6.13 37.40 -24.95
N PHE A 100 4.89 36.88 -24.94
CA PHE A 100 4.18 36.65 -23.68
C PHE A 100 4.86 35.59 -22.81
N PHE A 101 5.33 34.49 -23.41
CA PHE A 101 6.07 33.49 -22.68
C PHE A 101 7.35 34.08 -22.05
N ASP A 102 8.12 34.84 -22.82
CA ASP A 102 9.39 35.40 -22.35
C ASP A 102 9.20 36.50 -21.28
N SER A 103 8.12 37.28 -21.36
CA SER A 103 7.85 38.39 -20.43
C SER A 103 7.09 37.99 -19.17
N ILE A 104 6.19 36.99 -19.25
CA ILE A 104 5.28 36.62 -18.15
C ILE A 104 5.63 35.24 -17.59
N ASP A 105 5.63 34.21 -18.44
CA ASP A 105 5.73 32.84 -17.98
C ASP A 105 7.16 32.50 -17.52
N ARG A 106 8.16 32.77 -18.38
CA ARG A 106 9.58 32.45 -18.16
C ARG A 106 10.13 32.93 -16.81
N PRO A 107 9.91 34.18 -16.37
CA PRO A 107 10.38 34.63 -15.05
C PRO A 107 9.60 34.01 -13.88
N ALA A 108 8.39 33.50 -14.11
CA ALA A 108 7.57 32.84 -13.09
C ALA A 108 7.78 31.32 -13.00
N LEU A 109 8.53 30.71 -13.94
CA LEU A 109 8.83 29.29 -13.93
C LEU A 109 9.76 28.93 -12.77
N MET A 110 9.43 27.85 -12.07
CA MET A 110 10.31 27.24 -11.07
C MET A 110 11.45 26.48 -11.76
N PRO A 111 12.62 26.32 -11.11
CA PRO A 111 13.67 25.46 -11.60
C PRO A 111 13.17 24.01 -11.72
N LEU A 112 13.71 23.28 -12.69
CA LEU A 112 13.42 21.85 -12.81
C LEU A 112 13.97 21.12 -11.57
N PRO A 113 13.23 20.17 -10.97
CA PRO A 113 13.76 19.30 -9.93
C PRO A 113 15.05 18.62 -10.38
N GLY A 114 16.04 18.51 -9.49
CA GLY A 114 17.36 17.97 -9.81
C GLY A 114 17.36 16.46 -10.06
N GLU A 115 16.37 15.75 -9.53
CA GLU A 115 16.17 14.32 -9.77
C GLU A 115 14.95 14.11 -10.69
N PRO A 116 15.03 13.16 -11.64
CA PRO A 116 13.88 12.83 -12.47
C PRO A 116 12.80 12.12 -11.65
N TYR A 117 11.54 12.39 -11.98
CA TYR A 117 10.42 11.71 -11.33
C TYR A 117 10.48 10.19 -11.55
N ALA A 118 10.53 9.44 -10.45
CA ALA A 118 10.48 7.98 -10.48
C ALA A 118 9.05 7.48 -10.61
N TYR A 119 8.72 6.85 -11.74
CA TYR A 119 7.40 6.28 -11.96
C TYR A 119 7.15 5.09 -11.04
N ALA A 120 6.04 5.13 -10.31
CA ALA A 120 5.57 4.03 -9.48
C ALA A 120 4.22 3.50 -9.97
N GLU A 121 4.12 2.19 -10.19
CA GLU A 121 2.85 1.51 -10.44
C GLU A 121 2.17 1.22 -9.10
N TRP A 122 0.93 1.68 -8.95
CA TRP A 122 0.16 1.49 -7.72
C TRP A 122 -0.85 0.36 -7.90
N LYS A 123 -0.79 -0.65 -7.03
CA LYS A 123 -1.71 -1.79 -7.04
C LYS A 123 -2.14 -2.18 -5.64
N ARG A 124 -3.38 -2.68 -5.54
CA ARG A 124 -3.96 -3.14 -4.29
C ARG A 124 -3.79 -4.63 -4.13
N TYR A 125 -3.35 -5.04 -2.96
CA TYR A 125 -3.13 -6.45 -2.64
C TYR A 125 -3.74 -6.79 -1.29
N ARG A 126 -4.18 -8.04 -1.17
CA ARG A 126 -4.55 -8.62 0.11
C ARG A 126 -3.35 -9.34 0.69
N VAL A 127 -2.99 -9.04 1.93
CA VAL A 127 -1.88 -9.70 2.62
C VAL A 127 -2.25 -11.16 2.86
N ALA A 128 -1.39 -12.07 2.41
CA ALA A 128 -1.61 -13.49 2.59
C ALA A 128 -1.42 -13.92 4.06
N PRO A 129 -1.96 -15.09 4.47
CA PRO A 129 -1.86 -15.57 5.86
C PRO A 129 -0.43 -15.74 6.36
N ASP A 130 0.52 -15.92 5.45
CA ASP A 130 1.95 -16.00 5.68
C ASP A 130 2.64 -14.63 5.73
N TYR A 131 1.90 -13.54 5.97
CA TYR A 131 2.41 -12.15 6.11
C TYR A 131 3.22 -11.64 4.90
N HIS A 132 2.98 -12.20 3.70
CA HIS A 132 3.59 -11.75 2.45
C HIS A 132 2.56 -11.19 1.47
N VAL A 133 3.05 -10.40 0.52
CA VAL A 133 2.31 -9.93 -0.65
C VAL A 133 3.07 -10.37 -1.91
N GLU A 134 2.35 -10.98 -2.85
CA GLU A 134 2.93 -11.40 -4.13
C GLU A 134 2.90 -10.25 -5.14
N LEU A 135 4.09 -9.80 -5.55
CA LEU A 135 4.30 -8.72 -6.51
C LEU A 135 5.21 -9.25 -7.62
N HIS A 136 4.70 -9.28 -8.86
CA HIS A 136 5.43 -9.79 -10.04
C HIS A 136 6.06 -11.19 -9.85
N GLY A 137 5.40 -12.05 -9.09
CA GLY A 137 5.88 -13.41 -8.79
C GLY A 137 6.96 -13.48 -7.71
N GLN A 138 7.18 -12.41 -6.95
CA GLN A 138 8.02 -12.37 -5.74
C GLN A 138 7.17 -12.08 -4.50
N PHE A 139 7.55 -12.65 -3.37
CA PHE A 139 6.83 -12.47 -2.11
C PHE A 139 7.57 -11.50 -1.21
N TYR A 140 6.94 -10.36 -0.90
CA TYR A 140 7.51 -9.34 -0.02
C TYR A 140 6.79 -9.34 1.31
N SER A 141 7.54 -9.37 2.40
CA SER A 141 6.97 -9.39 3.74
C SER A 141 6.33 -8.06 4.13
N VAL A 142 5.26 -8.13 4.92
CA VAL A 142 4.54 -6.98 5.48
C VAL A 142 4.35 -7.25 6.98
N PRO A 143 4.32 -6.23 7.86
CA PRO A 143 4.10 -6.45 9.29
C PRO A 143 2.93 -7.38 9.58
N SER A 144 3.15 -8.42 10.39
CA SER A 144 2.17 -9.49 10.64
C SER A 144 0.83 -9.02 11.21
N ARG A 145 0.77 -7.82 11.79
CA ARG A 145 -0.47 -7.18 12.23
C ARG A 145 -1.45 -6.89 11.09
N LEU A 146 -0.98 -6.90 9.84
CA LEU A 146 -1.75 -6.60 8.63
C LEU A 146 -2.17 -7.88 7.87
N ILE A 147 -2.08 -9.06 8.48
CA ILE A 147 -2.51 -10.31 7.86
C ILE A 147 -3.99 -10.21 7.46
N ARG A 148 -4.31 -10.60 6.21
CA ARG A 148 -5.66 -10.53 5.59
C ARG A 148 -6.19 -9.13 5.32
N GLU A 149 -5.47 -8.08 5.72
CA GLU A 149 -5.82 -6.70 5.42
C GLU A 149 -5.49 -6.34 3.96
N MET A 150 -6.12 -5.25 3.49
CA MET A 150 -5.86 -4.67 2.17
C MET A 150 -4.76 -3.63 2.28
N VAL A 151 -3.72 -3.77 1.45
CA VAL A 151 -2.59 -2.85 1.36
C VAL A 151 -2.42 -2.33 -0.06
N GLU A 152 -1.75 -1.20 -0.18
CA GLU A 152 -1.37 -0.59 -1.46
C GLU A 152 0.13 -0.77 -1.64
N ALA A 153 0.56 -1.27 -2.81
CA ALA A 153 1.97 -1.37 -3.16
C ALA A 153 2.28 -0.36 -4.25
N GLY A 154 3.21 0.55 -3.98
CA GLY A 154 3.88 1.40 -4.96
C GLY A 154 5.12 0.66 -5.48
N ILE A 155 5.09 0.28 -6.75
CA ILE A 155 6.14 -0.52 -7.40
C ILE A 155 6.94 0.40 -8.31
N THR A 156 8.18 0.66 -7.93
CA THR A 156 9.16 1.41 -8.73
C THR A 156 10.13 0.44 -9.39
N ASP A 157 11.02 0.92 -10.25
CA ASP A 157 12.06 0.09 -10.88
C ASP A 157 13.06 -0.49 -9.87
N ALA A 158 13.41 0.27 -8.83
CA ALA A 158 14.38 -0.14 -7.82
C ALA A 158 13.76 -0.65 -6.51
N THR A 159 12.57 -0.17 -6.15
CA THR A 159 12.00 -0.36 -4.81
C THR A 159 10.52 -0.69 -4.85
N ILE A 160 10.08 -1.38 -3.81
CA ILE A 160 8.68 -1.68 -3.55
C ILE A 160 8.33 -1.10 -2.20
N GLU A 161 7.36 -0.21 -2.19
CA GLU A 161 6.83 0.41 -0.98
C GLU A 161 5.42 -0.07 -0.72
N VAL A 162 5.14 -0.50 0.51
CA VAL A 162 3.81 -0.97 0.91
C VAL A 162 3.20 0.04 1.88
N PHE A 163 1.97 0.42 1.62
CA PHE A 163 1.19 1.40 2.37
C PHE A 163 -0.08 0.76 2.92
N HIS A 164 -0.44 1.15 4.14
CA HIS A 164 -1.71 0.82 4.77
C HIS A 164 -2.34 2.09 5.32
N ALA A 165 -3.57 2.39 4.90
CA ALA A 165 -4.30 3.61 5.29
C ALA A 165 -3.49 4.91 5.08
N GLY A 166 -2.70 4.99 4.00
CA GLY A 166 -1.88 6.16 3.66
C GLY A 166 -0.54 6.26 4.41
N GLN A 167 -0.21 5.31 5.28
CA GLN A 167 1.08 5.25 5.97
C GLN A 167 1.96 4.17 5.34
N ARG A 168 3.25 4.49 5.08
CA ARG A 168 4.23 3.50 4.61
C ARG A 168 4.53 2.51 5.74
N VAL A 169 4.29 1.23 5.51
CA VAL A 169 4.45 0.15 6.49
C VAL A 169 5.61 -0.79 6.19
N ALA A 170 6.06 -0.86 4.94
CA ALA A 170 7.24 -1.62 4.54
C ALA A 170 7.88 -1.01 3.30
N ALA A 171 9.19 -1.20 3.15
CA ALA A 171 9.94 -0.86 1.95
C ALA A 171 10.96 -1.98 1.67
N HIS A 172 11.05 -2.43 0.42
CA HIS A 172 11.94 -3.50 0.00
C HIS A 172 12.66 -3.13 -1.30
N PRO A 173 13.91 -3.56 -1.50
CA PRO A 173 14.52 -3.52 -2.82
C PRO A 173 13.76 -4.47 -3.75
N ARG A 174 13.52 -4.04 -4.99
CA ARG A 174 12.85 -4.87 -6.00
C ARG A 174 13.81 -5.97 -6.47
N SER A 175 13.37 -7.20 -6.34
CA SER A 175 14.11 -8.38 -6.82
C SER A 175 13.58 -8.83 -8.18
N ALA A 176 14.50 -9.17 -9.10
CA ALA A 176 14.19 -9.74 -10.41
C ALA A 176 13.97 -11.26 -10.38
N LEU A 177 14.26 -11.91 -9.25
CA LEU A 177 14.05 -13.36 -9.09
C LEU A 177 12.55 -13.67 -9.24
N ARG A 178 12.17 -14.93 -9.41
CA ARG A 178 10.77 -15.39 -9.27
C ARG A 178 10.63 -16.46 -8.18
N ARG A 179 9.48 -16.48 -7.51
CA ARG A 179 9.08 -17.41 -6.45
C ARG A 179 10.03 -17.46 -5.26
N ARG A 180 10.63 -16.30 -4.91
CA ARG A 180 11.43 -16.14 -3.68
C ARG A 180 10.70 -15.25 -2.70
N HIS A 181 11.13 -15.33 -1.44
CA HIS A 181 10.61 -14.52 -0.35
C HIS A 181 11.68 -13.51 0.07
N THR A 182 11.30 -12.23 0.12
CA THR A 182 12.09 -11.15 0.70
C THR A 182 11.46 -10.81 2.05
N THR A 183 12.03 -11.37 3.12
CA THR A 183 11.44 -11.32 4.45
C THR A 183 12.31 -10.50 5.41
N THR A 184 11.74 -9.44 5.97
CA THR A 184 12.36 -8.66 7.04
C THR A 184 12.00 -9.28 8.39
N PRO A 185 12.96 -9.56 9.29
CA PRO A 185 12.68 -10.18 10.60
C PRO A 185 11.67 -9.41 11.46
N GLU A 186 11.64 -8.09 11.32
CA GLU A 186 10.72 -7.18 12.01
C GLU A 186 9.26 -7.43 11.66
N HIS A 187 8.99 -7.89 10.43
CA HIS A 187 7.64 -8.18 9.96
C HIS A 187 7.11 -9.52 10.49
N MET A 188 8.00 -10.40 10.95
CA MET A 188 7.61 -11.71 11.46
C MET A 188 6.91 -11.59 12.83
N PRO A 189 5.84 -12.38 13.06
CA PRO A 189 5.26 -12.55 14.38
C PRO A 189 6.30 -13.05 15.40
N SER A 190 6.15 -12.69 16.67
CA SER A 190 7.06 -13.11 17.74
C SER A 190 7.23 -14.63 17.83
N ALA A 191 6.16 -15.40 17.64
CA ALA A 191 6.20 -16.86 17.60
C ALA A 191 7.09 -17.35 16.45
N HIS A 192 6.88 -16.86 15.22
CA HIS A 192 7.70 -17.26 14.07
C HIS A 192 9.14 -16.79 14.20
N ARG A 193 9.40 -15.61 14.77
CA ARG A 193 10.76 -15.10 15.00
C ARG A 193 11.56 -16.00 15.94
N ARG A 194 10.93 -16.57 16.97
CA ARG A 194 11.55 -17.55 17.90
C ARG A 194 11.95 -18.85 17.19
N TYR A 195 11.17 -19.28 16.21
CA TYR A 195 11.46 -20.48 15.42
C TYR A 195 12.34 -20.22 14.19
N ALA A 196 12.39 -18.98 13.68
CA ALA A 196 13.13 -18.63 12.47
C ALA A 196 14.65 -18.84 12.60
N SER A 197 15.20 -18.77 13.81
CA SER A 197 16.62 -19.02 14.07
C SER A 197 16.99 -20.51 14.19
N TRP A 198 16.02 -21.42 14.13
CA TRP A 198 16.25 -22.86 14.21
C TRP A 198 16.64 -23.41 12.84
N THR A 199 17.93 -23.26 12.50
CA THR A 199 18.53 -23.96 11.38
C THR A 199 18.71 -25.45 11.71
N PRO A 200 18.78 -26.36 10.72
CA PRO A 200 19.03 -27.79 10.97
C PRO A 200 20.25 -28.03 11.86
N ALA A 201 21.33 -27.28 11.63
CA ALA A 201 22.54 -27.33 12.46
C ALA A 201 22.29 -26.93 13.92
N ARG A 202 21.46 -25.92 14.16
CA ARG A 202 21.11 -25.48 15.52
C ARG A 202 20.15 -26.43 16.22
N ILE A 203 19.24 -27.06 15.46
CA ILE A 203 18.39 -28.13 15.98
C ILE A 203 19.25 -29.33 16.40
N GLN A 204 20.26 -29.69 15.60
CA GLN A 204 21.21 -30.76 15.95
C GLN A 204 22.06 -30.41 17.17
N SER A 205 22.60 -29.18 17.26
CA SER A 205 23.40 -28.76 18.42
C SER A 205 22.58 -28.76 19.72
N PHE A 206 21.34 -28.26 19.66
CA PHE A 206 20.43 -28.32 20.81
C PHE A 206 20.07 -29.75 21.19
N ALA A 207 19.83 -30.63 20.22
CA ALA A 207 19.56 -32.04 20.49
C ALA A 207 20.74 -32.75 21.17
N ALA A 208 21.97 -32.38 20.81
CA ALA A 208 23.20 -32.87 21.45
C ALA A 208 23.36 -32.36 22.90
N GLU A 209 22.97 -31.11 23.19
CA GLU A 209 22.95 -30.56 24.55
C GLU A 209 21.95 -31.28 25.47
N VAL A 210 20.80 -31.71 24.94
CA VAL A 210 19.79 -32.45 25.71
C VAL A 210 20.23 -33.89 25.98
N GLY A 211 20.90 -34.54 25.02
CA GLY A 211 21.54 -35.84 25.23
C GLY A 211 21.73 -36.68 23.95
N PRO A 212 22.58 -37.72 24.02
CA PRO A 212 22.97 -38.51 22.85
C PRO A 212 21.80 -39.24 22.18
N GLY A 213 20.82 -39.71 22.96
CA GLY A 213 19.61 -40.35 22.42
C GLY A 213 18.70 -39.39 21.65
N THR A 214 18.62 -38.12 22.08
CA THR A 214 17.82 -37.09 21.40
C THR A 214 18.50 -36.63 20.12
N ALA A 215 19.83 -36.51 20.11
CA ALA A 215 20.61 -36.22 18.90
C ALA A 215 20.42 -37.29 17.81
N ALA A 216 20.55 -38.57 18.17
CA ALA A 216 20.34 -39.68 17.23
C ALA A 216 18.90 -39.72 16.66
N LEU A 217 17.89 -39.41 17.49
CA LEU A 217 16.52 -39.30 17.03
C LEU A 217 16.32 -38.14 16.05
N VAL A 218 16.91 -36.98 16.32
CA VAL A 218 16.80 -35.82 15.44
C VAL A 218 17.51 -36.06 14.11
N GLU A 219 18.68 -36.68 14.13
CA GLU A 219 19.44 -37.06 12.94
C GLU A 219 18.68 -38.04 12.05
N THR A 220 18.06 -39.07 12.66
CA THR A 220 17.24 -40.04 11.93
C THR A 220 15.97 -39.40 11.34
N ILE A 221 15.29 -38.51 12.06
CA ILE A 221 14.12 -37.77 11.55
C ILE A 221 14.51 -36.83 10.39
N MET A 222 15.65 -36.13 10.50
CA MET A 222 16.12 -35.24 9.44
C MET A 222 16.55 -36.01 8.18
N SER A 223 17.19 -37.16 8.36
CA SER A 223 17.66 -38.02 7.26
C SER A 223 16.51 -38.78 6.59
N ALA A 224 15.45 -39.13 7.33
CA ALA A 224 14.27 -39.79 6.79
C ALA A 224 13.33 -38.84 6.01
N LYS A 225 13.49 -37.52 6.17
CA LYS A 225 12.65 -36.53 5.50
C LYS A 225 13.30 -36.10 4.17
N PRO A 226 12.74 -36.44 2.99
CA PRO A 226 13.23 -35.87 1.75
C PRO A 226 13.11 -34.34 1.82
N PRO A 227 14.05 -33.57 1.23
CA PRO A 227 14.02 -32.12 1.30
C PRO A 227 12.65 -31.63 0.82
N SER A 228 11.93 -30.94 1.71
CA SER A 228 10.55 -30.54 1.47
C SER A 228 10.47 -29.74 0.17
N ARG A 229 9.82 -30.32 -0.84
CA ARG A 229 9.34 -29.60 -2.02
C ARG A 229 8.50 -28.42 -1.52
N THR A 230 8.91 -27.20 -1.88
CA THR A 230 8.27 -25.91 -1.57
C THR A 230 6.73 -25.95 -1.64
N PRO A 231 6.01 -25.11 -0.86
CA PRO A 231 4.56 -25.18 -0.75
C PRO A 231 3.91 -24.58 -2.01
N SER A 232 3.68 -25.42 -3.02
CA SER A 232 2.77 -25.10 -4.10
C SER A 232 2.01 -26.36 -4.50
N ARG A 233 0.87 -26.60 -3.86
CA ARG A 233 -0.35 -27.12 -4.50
C ARG A 233 -1.45 -27.35 -3.47
N VAL A 234 -2.52 -26.57 -3.62
CA VAL A 234 -3.87 -27.06 -3.35
C VAL A 234 -4.24 -27.98 -4.51
N SER A 235 -4.51 -29.25 -4.23
CA SER A 235 -5.39 -30.11 -5.01
C SER A 235 -5.65 -31.43 -4.26
N ALA A 236 -6.83 -31.50 -3.63
CA ALA A 236 -7.74 -32.63 -3.35
C ALA A 236 -7.21 -34.00 -2.84
N PRO A 237 -8.02 -34.77 -2.07
CA PRO A 237 -7.53 -35.87 -1.24
C PRO A 237 -7.41 -37.17 -2.04
N ALA A 238 -6.29 -37.87 -1.86
CA ALA A 238 -6.18 -39.29 -2.19
C ALA A 238 -6.03 -40.05 -0.86
N SER A 239 -7.05 -40.82 -0.55
CA SER A 239 -7.13 -41.80 0.52
C SER A 239 -5.97 -42.79 0.42
N ALA A 240 -5.11 -42.84 1.43
CA ALA A 240 -4.16 -43.92 1.63
C ALA A 240 -4.35 -44.45 3.06
N SER A 241 -5.17 -45.49 3.16
CA SER A 241 -5.38 -46.33 4.33
C SER A 241 -4.06 -47.00 4.70
N TYR A 242 -3.49 -46.64 5.86
CA TYR A 242 -2.38 -47.39 6.45
C TYR A 242 -2.98 -48.51 7.31
N SER A 243 -2.87 -49.75 6.82
CA SER A 243 -3.25 -50.94 7.59
C SER A 243 -2.14 -51.28 8.59
N LEU A 244 -2.43 -51.11 9.88
CA LEU A 244 -1.56 -51.61 10.95
C LEU A 244 -1.72 -53.13 11.06
N ARG A 245 -0.73 -53.86 10.54
CA ARG A 245 -0.59 -55.30 10.72
C ARG A 245 -0.12 -55.55 12.16
N ARG A 246 -0.96 -56.15 13.01
CA ARG A 246 -0.56 -56.66 14.33
C ARG A 246 0.13 -58.02 14.17
N PRO A 247 1.29 -58.28 14.81
CA PRO A 247 1.76 -59.64 14.99
C PRO A 247 1.02 -60.30 16.16
N THR A 248 0.54 -61.50 15.90
CA THR A 248 -0.03 -62.45 16.86
C THR A 248 1.06 -62.96 17.81
N GLY A 249 0.77 -62.95 19.11
CA GLY A 249 1.61 -63.57 20.14
C GLY A 249 0.83 -63.74 21.42
N THR A 250 0.35 -64.97 21.65
CA THR A 250 -0.41 -65.42 22.81
C THR A 250 0.45 -65.44 24.06
N ALA A 251 0.11 -64.62 25.06
CA ALA A 251 0.53 -64.84 26.45
C ALA A 251 -0.57 -64.33 27.38
N ALA A 252 -1.25 -65.27 28.03
CA ALA A 252 -2.34 -65.06 28.96
C ALA A 252 -1.81 -64.57 30.31
N TRP A 253 -2.34 -63.47 30.83
CA TRP A 253 -2.32 -63.15 32.26
C TRP A 253 -3.64 -62.51 32.69
N ARG A 254 -4.14 -63.00 33.83
CA ARG A 254 -5.48 -62.83 34.40
C ARG A 254 -5.78 -61.39 34.83
N ARG A 255 -7.06 -61.01 34.72
CA ARG A 255 -7.64 -59.84 35.42
C ARG A 255 -7.89 -60.20 36.89
N PRO A 256 -7.67 -59.28 37.84
CA PRO A 256 -8.52 -59.18 39.00
C PRO A 256 -9.62 -58.13 38.76
N ALA A 257 -10.80 -58.44 39.28
CA ALA A 257 -11.99 -57.61 39.29
C ALA A 257 -11.80 -56.40 40.22
N SER A 258 -12.25 -55.22 39.78
CA SER A 258 -12.50 -54.08 40.65
C SER A 258 -14.01 -53.94 40.85
N ALA A 259 -14.43 -54.17 42.09
CA ALA A 259 -15.76 -53.86 42.60
C ALA A 259 -15.68 -52.61 43.50
N ALA A 260 -16.76 -51.84 43.44
CA ALA A 260 -17.26 -50.92 44.46
C ALA A 260 -16.51 -49.59 44.72
N SER A 261 -17.20 -48.50 44.35
CA SER A 261 -17.18 -47.21 45.06
C SER A 261 -17.68 -47.37 46.51
N PRO A 262 -17.46 -46.37 47.38
CA PRO A 262 -18.63 -45.53 47.67
C PRO A 262 -18.38 -44.02 47.77
N SER A 263 -19.51 -43.35 47.57
CA SER A 263 -19.85 -41.93 47.71
C SER A 263 -19.63 -41.33 49.10
N ALA A 264 -19.31 -40.03 49.14
CA ALA A 264 -19.94 -39.02 50.03
C ALA A 264 -19.86 -37.65 49.31
N CYS A 265 -20.99 -37.03 48.92
CA CYS A 265 -21.70 -35.92 49.61
C CYS A 265 -20.78 -34.74 49.99
N ALA A 266 -21.03 -33.46 49.71
CA ALA A 266 -22.14 -32.61 49.24
C ALA A 266 -21.47 -31.30 48.68
N ALA A 267 -22.07 -30.29 48.05
CA ALA A 267 -23.42 -29.74 48.12
C ALA A 267 -23.70 -28.85 46.88
N THR A 268 -24.88 -29.05 46.31
CA THR A 268 -25.87 -28.04 45.89
C THR A 268 -25.45 -26.80 45.10
N ALA A 269 -25.66 -26.87 43.78
CA ALA A 269 -25.98 -25.71 42.94
C ALA A 269 -27.50 -25.46 42.93
N ARG A 270 -27.91 -24.19 42.88
CA ARG A 270 -29.27 -23.79 42.50
C ARG A 270 -29.21 -22.45 41.73
N SER A 271 -29.49 -22.49 40.43
CA SER A 271 -29.90 -21.31 39.64
C SER A 271 -31.34 -20.92 40.03
N PRO A 272 -31.86 -19.70 39.72
CA PRO A 272 -32.37 -19.42 38.36
C PRO A 272 -32.40 -17.93 37.93
N GLY A 273 -32.73 -17.69 36.65
CA GLY A 273 -33.84 -16.77 36.33
C GLY A 273 -33.55 -15.33 35.89
N SER A 274 -33.81 -15.09 34.61
CA SER A 274 -34.25 -13.87 33.92
C SER A 274 -35.14 -12.86 34.68
N CYS A 275 -34.99 -11.57 34.33
CA CYS A 275 -36.00 -10.51 34.07
C CYS A 275 -35.83 -9.14 34.78
N ALA A 276 -35.89 -8.10 33.92
CA ALA A 276 -36.52 -6.77 34.10
C ALA A 276 -35.95 -5.69 35.06
N THR A 277 -35.50 -4.60 34.43
CA THR A 277 -35.85 -3.17 34.63
C THR A 277 -36.07 -2.62 36.04
N VAL A 278 -35.22 -1.68 36.49
CA VAL A 278 -35.64 -0.43 37.19
C VAL A 278 -34.60 0.67 36.93
N SER A 279 -35.10 1.84 36.54
CA SER A 279 -34.41 3.12 36.37
C SER A 279 -34.41 3.91 37.68
N ILE A 280 -33.25 4.41 38.13
CA ILE A 280 -33.07 5.62 38.98
C ILE A 280 -31.64 6.11 38.63
N GLY A 281 -31.39 7.19 37.90
CA GLY A 281 -31.79 8.56 38.15
C GLY A 281 -30.75 9.22 39.06
N HIS A 282 -29.69 9.82 38.52
CA HIS A 282 -28.93 10.89 39.19
C HIS A 282 -28.34 11.85 38.16
N SER A 283 -28.91 13.04 38.19
CA SER A 283 -28.53 14.27 37.50
C SER A 283 -27.13 14.72 37.91
N ARG A 284 -26.34 15.24 36.96
CA ARG A 284 -25.46 16.40 37.20
C ARG A 284 -25.09 17.10 35.89
N THR A 285 -25.79 18.20 35.71
CA THR A 285 -25.56 19.35 34.83
C THR A 285 -24.20 19.98 35.09
N ILE A 286 -23.36 20.17 34.06
CA ILE A 286 -22.40 21.29 33.91
C ILE A 286 -22.24 21.53 32.39
N GLN A 287 -23.07 22.40 31.81
CA GLN A 287 -22.73 23.76 31.35
C GLN A 287 -21.65 23.82 30.25
N SER A 288 -22.13 23.94 29.01
CA SER A 288 -21.44 24.54 27.87
C SER A 288 -21.51 26.07 27.96
N PRO A 289 -20.45 26.81 27.59
CA PRO A 289 -20.56 28.22 27.27
C PRO A 289 -20.73 28.42 25.75
N THR A 290 -21.82 29.09 25.41
CA THR A 290 -22.11 29.70 24.10
C THR A 290 -21.25 30.94 23.85
N PRO A 291 -21.14 31.41 22.59
CA PRO A 291 -20.23 32.47 22.19
C PRO A 291 -20.84 33.87 22.41
N ARG A 292 -19.99 34.89 22.51
CA ARG A 292 -20.39 36.30 22.41
C ARG A 292 -19.46 37.12 21.50
N PRO A 293 -19.96 38.24 20.94
CA PRO A 293 -19.53 38.78 19.65
C PRO A 293 -18.65 40.05 19.73
N CYS A 294 -18.08 40.39 18.58
CA CYS A 294 -17.66 41.70 18.03
C CYS A 294 -17.28 42.88 18.94
N CYS A 295 -16.11 43.48 18.65
CA CYS A 295 -15.85 44.92 18.48
C CYS A 295 -14.43 45.08 17.86
N THR A 296 -14.28 45.46 16.58
CA THR A 296 -14.10 46.82 16.02
C THR A 296 -12.85 47.60 16.47
N LYS A 297 -12.05 47.97 15.45
CA LYS A 297 -11.17 49.14 15.26
C LYS A 297 -9.91 49.26 16.13
N THR A 298 -8.73 49.39 15.49
CA THR A 298 -8.10 50.70 15.16
C THR A 298 -6.69 50.48 14.58
N SER A 299 -6.34 51.36 13.64
CA SER A 299 -5.06 51.52 12.93
C SER A 299 -3.83 51.71 13.81
N ALA A 300 -2.65 51.35 13.28
CA ALA A 300 -1.45 52.17 13.40
C ALA A 300 -0.51 51.93 12.22
N ALA A 301 -0.37 52.97 11.39
CA ALA A 301 0.76 53.15 10.50
C ALA A 301 1.96 53.64 11.33
N ALA A 302 3.17 53.21 10.99
CA ALA A 302 4.38 53.94 11.30
C ALA A 302 5.45 53.60 10.25
N ALA A 303 5.67 54.55 9.36
CA ALA A 303 6.92 54.74 8.63
C ALA A 303 7.96 55.38 9.57
N ILE A 304 9.25 55.10 9.35
CA ILE A 304 10.48 55.87 9.62
C ILE A 304 11.61 54.95 9.09
N THR A 305 12.16 55.18 7.89
CA THR A 305 13.36 55.99 7.57
C THR A 305 14.64 55.54 8.28
N THR A 306 15.54 54.90 7.53
CA THR A 306 16.92 55.37 7.24
C THR A 306 17.36 54.73 5.93
#